data_AF-A0A850LS93-F1
#
_entry.id   AF-A0A850LS93-F1
#
_cell.length_a   1.000
_cell.length_b   1.000
_cell.length_c   1.000
_cell.angle_alpha   90.00
_cell.angle_beta   90.00
_cell.angle_gamma   90.00
#
_symmetry.space_group_name_H-M   'P 1'
#
loop_
_entity.id
_entity.type
_entity.pdbx_description
1 polymer ?
#
loop_
_entity_poly.entity_id
_entity_poly.type
_entity_poly.pdbx_seq_one_letter_code
_entity_poly.pdbx_strand_id
1 'polypeptide(L)'
;MSDDIYDLIRRNMNKSWPLQLPKHKKVIDFLKIIIPTEEEAKILSIFKEPMIEIKSVKKISKITGIPLEKVTEICEKMAEKGTILKTGKRYSLLPIMPGLFEFYFVSRKDSEENLKKASKLFHELLDYGLLDEWYSSEYPFFRTLPSSSVQQKTKK
;
A
#
# COMPACT_ATOMS: atom_id res chain seq x y z
N MET A 1 16.31 -8.95 8.62
CA MET A 1 15.35 -9.00 7.50
C MET A 1 16.10 -8.66 6.23
N SER A 2 16.01 -9.48 5.18
CA SER A 2 16.67 -9.13 3.91
C SER A 2 15.90 -8.00 3.21
N ASP A 3 16.64 -6.98 2.76
CA ASP A 3 16.10 -5.88 1.95
C ASP A 3 15.48 -6.39 0.63
N ASP A 4 15.86 -7.60 0.20
CA ASP A 4 15.37 -8.24 -1.01
C ASP A 4 13.86 -8.53 -0.96
N ILE A 5 13.32 -8.89 0.20
CA ILE A 5 11.88 -9.17 0.36
C ILE A 5 11.08 -7.88 0.20
N TYR A 6 11.56 -6.77 0.76
CA TYR A 6 10.90 -5.47 0.63
C TYR A 6 10.99 -4.92 -0.80
N ASP A 7 12.10 -5.15 -1.50
CA ASP A 7 12.19 -4.80 -2.93
C ASP A 7 11.27 -5.68 -3.79
N LEU A 8 11.08 -6.95 -3.44
CA LEU A 8 10.10 -7.81 -4.09
C LEU A 8 8.67 -7.30 -3.88
N ILE A 9 8.30 -6.94 -2.64
CA ILE A 9 6.99 -6.34 -2.34
C ILE A 9 6.81 -5.06 -3.16
N ARG A 10 7.81 -4.16 -3.16
CA ARG A 10 7.80 -2.92 -3.97
C ARG A 10 7.55 -3.21 -5.45
N ARG A 11 8.26 -4.18 -6.03
CA ARG A 11 8.07 -4.57 -7.44
C ARG A 11 6.66 -5.11 -7.70
N ASN A 12 6.13 -5.92 -6.79
CA ASN A 12 4.78 -6.44 -6.91
C ASN A 12 3.73 -5.32 -6.78
N MET A 13 3.93 -4.35 -5.88
CA MET A 13 3.04 -3.17 -5.75
C MET A 13 3.00 -2.30 -7.01
N ASN A 14 4.11 -2.24 -7.75
CA ASN A 14 4.18 -1.51 -9.03
C ASN A 14 3.53 -2.27 -10.18
N LYS A 15 3.38 -3.60 -10.06
CA LYS A 15 2.90 -4.42 -11.17
C LYS A 15 1.44 -4.10 -11.47
N SER A 16 1.15 -3.81 -12.73
CA SER A 16 -0.21 -3.47 -13.17
C SER A 16 -0.80 -2.21 -12.50
N TRP A 17 0.05 -1.33 -11.95
CA TRP A 17 -0.37 -0.08 -11.32
C TRP A 17 0.30 1.13 -11.99
N PRO A 18 -0.43 2.24 -12.23
CA PRO A 18 0.14 3.40 -12.94
C PRO A 18 1.16 4.17 -12.10
N LEU A 19 0.99 4.19 -10.77
CA LEU A 19 1.94 4.86 -9.88
C LEU A 19 3.05 3.91 -9.47
N GLN A 20 4.29 4.21 -9.86
CA GLN A 20 5.43 3.36 -9.55
C GLN A 20 6.17 3.85 -8.31
N LEU A 21 6.48 2.92 -7.38
CA LEU A 21 7.44 3.18 -6.32
C LEU A 21 8.86 3.07 -6.86
N PRO A 22 9.64 4.16 -6.82
CA PRO A 22 11.03 4.11 -7.24
C PRO A 22 11.85 3.20 -6.34
N LYS A 23 12.90 2.59 -6.89
CA LYS A 23 13.86 1.82 -6.08
C LYS A 23 14.75 2.79 -5.30
N HIS A 24 14.37 3.09 -4.07
CA HIS A 24 15.10 4.02 -3.21
C HIS A 24 15.14 3.52 -1.76
N LYS A 25 16.21 3.82 -1.02
CA LYS A 25 16.40 3.39 0.37
C LYS A 25 15.23 3.84 1.27
N LYS A 26 14.79 5.09 1.12
CA LYS A 26 13.63 5.63 1.86
C LYS A 26 12.33 4.85 1.64
N VAL A 27 12.13 4.26 0.46
CA VAL A 27 10.96 3.40 0.17
C VAL A 27 11.05 2.11 0.97
N ILE A 28 12.23 1.49 1.02
CA ILE A 28 12.46 0.28 1.82
C ILE A 28 12.30 0.58 3.31
N ASP A 29 12.84 1.70 3.78
CA ASP A 29 12.71 2.13 5.19
C ASP A 29 11.24 2.40 5.56
N PHE A 30 10.48 3.03 4.66
CA PHE A 30 9.03 3.22 4.82
C PHE A 30 8.27 1.89 4.93
N LEU A 31 8.55 0.94 4.04
CA LEU A 31 7.91 -0.38 4.08
C LEU A 31 8.28 -1.17 5.34
N LYS A 32 9.52 -1.05 5.83
CA LYS A 32 9.96 -1.68 7.10
C LYS A 32 9.24 -1.12 8.33
N ILE A 33 8.89 0.17 8.33
CA ILE A 33 8.12 0.77 9.44
C ILE A 33 6.69 0.21 9.44
N ILE A 34 6.07 0.12 8.26
CA ILE A 34 4.67 -0.31 8.14
C ILE A 34 4.52 -1.83 8.28
N ILE A 35 5.52 -2.59 7.80
CA ILE A 35 5.56 -4.05 7.79
C ILE A 35 6.81 -4.49 8.58
N PRO A 36 6.77 -4.38 9.93
CA PRO A 36 7.95 -4.58 10.77
C PRO A 36 8.31 -6.04 11.00
N THR A 37 7.43 -7.00 10.70
CA THR A 37 7.69 -8.43 10.95
C THR A 37 7.99 -9.21 9.66
N GLU A 38 8.84 -10.23 9.77
CA GLU A 38 9.25 -11.03 8.61
C GLU A 38 8.09 -11.87 8.08
N GLU A 39 7.18 -12.29 8.95
CA GLU A 39 5.99 -13.05 8.57
C GLU A 39 5.01 -12.21 7.76
N GLU A 40 4.77 -10.95 8.15
CA GLU A 40 3.96 -10.02 7.37
C GLU A 40 4.59 -9.75 6.00
N ALA A 41 5.90 -9.50 5.95
CA ALA A 41 6.63 -9.29 4.71
C ALA A 41 6.57 -10.54 3.80
N LYS A 42 6.74 -11.73 4.38
CA LYS A 42 6.61 -13.00 3.66
C LYS A 42 5.20 -13.16 3.10
N ILE A 43 4.16 -12.88 3.88
CA ILE A 43 2.76 -12.92 3.44
C ILE A 43 2.53 -11.96 2.27
N LEU A 44 3.01 -10.71 2.34
CA LEU A 44 2.81 -9.75 1.26
C LEU A 44 3.60 -10.12 -0.02
N SER A 45 4.77 -10.71 0.13
CA SER A 45 5.63 -11.06 -1.01
C SER A 45 5.04 -12.10 -1.98
N ILE A 46 4.05 -12.90 -1.54
CA ILE A 46 3.44 -13.95 -2.38
C ILE A 46 2.41 -13.40 -3.38
N PHE A 47 1.95 -12.17 -3.19
CA PHE A 47 1.02 -11.49 -4.07
C PHE A 47 1.80 -10.79 -5.17
N LYS A 48 1.54 -11.14 -6.43
CA LYS A 48 2.25 -10.62 -7.59
C LYS A 48 1.61 -9.37 -8.17
N GLU A 49 0.29 -9.22 -8.02
CA GLU A 49 -0.48 -8.13 -8.59
C GLU A 49 -1.38 -7.53 -7.52
N PRO A 50 -1.29 -6.21 -7.27
CA PRO A 50 -2.05 -5.53 -6.24
C PRO A 50 -3.53 -5.47 -6.65
N MET A 51 -4.43 -5.67 -5.69
CA MET A 51 -5.90 -5.67 -5.81
C MET A 51 -6.52 -6.67 -6.81
N ILE A 52 -5.75 -7.25 -7.73
CA ILE A 52 -6.18 -8.27 -8.69
C ILE A 52 -6.02 -9.65 -8.07
N GLU A 53 -4.85 -9.93 -7.47
CA GLU A 53 -4.58 -11.26 -6.93
C GLU A 53 -5.14 -11.41 -5.52
N ILE A 54 -6.21 -12.19 -5.40
CA ILE A 54 -6.89 -12.44 -4.13
C ILE A 54 -6.59 -13.88 -3.67
N LYS A 55 -6.14 -14.04 -2.41
CA LYS A 55 -5.83 -15.35 -1.82
C LYS A 55 -6.61 -15.58 -0.53
N SER A 56 -7.05 -16.81 -0.32
CA SER A 56 -7.61 -17.24 0.97
C SER A 56 -6.51 -17.56 1.97
N VAL A 57 -6.82 -17.50 3.26
CA VAL A 57 -5.87 -17.85 4.35
C VAL A 57 -5.26 -19.24 4.17
N LYS A 58 -6.05 -20.22 3.72
CA LYS A 58 -5.57 -21.59 3.41
C LYS A 58 -4.49 -21.59 2.33
N LYS A 59 -4.67 -20.78 1.27
CA LYS A 59 -3.69 -20.68 0.19
C LYS A 59 -2.44 -19.94 0.63
N ILE A 60 -2.58 -18.89 1.45
CA ILE A 60 -1.46 -18.16 2.04
C ILE A 60 -0.62 -19.10 2.91
N SER A 61 -1.26 -19.79 3.87
CA SER A 61 -0.61 -20.78 4.75
C SER A 61 0.14 -21.87 3.98
N LYS A 62 -0.47 -22.43 2.92
CA LYS A 62 0.19 -23.44 2.07
C LYS A 62 1.45 -22.92 1.38
N ILE A 63 1.46 -21.65 0.94
CA ILE A 63 2.59 -21.06 0.20
C ILE A 63 3.69 -20.60 1.18
N THR A 64 3.31 -19.96 2.29
CA THR A 64 4.27 -19.40 3.24
C THR A 64 4.82 -20.43 4.22
N GLY A 65 4.14 -21.55 4.40
CA GLY A 65 4.44 -22.57 5.41
C GLY A 65 4.06 -22.16 6.84
N ILE A 66 3.39 -21.02 7.00
CA ILE A 66 2.97 -20.51 8.32
C ILE A 66 1.68 -21.24 8.73
N PRO A 67 1.51 -21.64 10.01
CA PRO A 67 0.28 -22.28 10.50
C PRO A 67 -0.97 -21.47 10.19
N LEU A 68 -2.07 -22.14 9.84
CA LEU A 68 -3.30 -21.50 9.38
C LEU A 68 -3.86 -20.47 10.38
N GLU A 69 -3.88 -20.82 11.66
CA GLU A 69 -4.35 -19.95 12.75
C GLU A 69 -3.50 -18.68 12.83
N LYS A 70 -2.18 -18.83 12.76
CA LYS A 70 -1.23 -17.72 12.79
C LYS A 70 -1.37 -16.82 11.55
N VAL A 71 -1.55 -17.39 10.37
CA VAL A 71 -1.83 -16.58 9.15
C VAL A 71 -3.13 -15.82 9.29
N THR A 72 -4.16 -16.42 9.87
CA THR A 72 -5.44 -15.74 10.12
C THR A 72 -5.22 -14.52 11.00
N GLU A 73 -4.55 -14.71 12.14
CA GLU A 73 -4.26 -13.63 13.09
C GLU A 73 -3.43 -12.50 12.46
N ILE A 74 -2.36 -12.84 11.74
CA ILE A 74 -1.50 -11.85 11.08
C ILE A 74 -2.30 -11.09 10.01
N CYS A 75 -3.04 -11.77 9.14
CA CYS A 75 -3.79 -11.10 8.08
C CYS A 75 -4.90 -10.20 8.64
N GLU A 76 -5.57 -10.60 9.73
CA GLU A 76 -6.56 -9.78 10.41
C GLU A 76 -5.93 -8.52 11.00
N LYS A 77 -4.81 -8.64 11.74
CA LYS A 77 -4.06 -7.49 12.28
C LYS A 77 -3.57 -6.56 11.17
N MET A 78 -3.05 -7.12 10.08
CA MET A 78 -2.61 -6.34 8.92
C MET A 78 -3.77 -5.60 8.25
N ALA A 79 -4.95 -6.20 8.18
CA ALA A 79 -6.14 -5.59 7.61
C ALA A 79 -6.67 -4.47 8.50
N GLU A 80 -6.68 -4.66 9.83
CA GLU A 80 -7.01 -3.60 10.79
C GLU A 80 -6.04 -2.43 10.70
N LYS A 81 -4.75 -2.72 10.51
CA LYS A 81 -3.69 -1.72 10.29
C LYS A 81 -3.77 -1.03 8.92
N GLY A 82 -4.59 -1.51 7.99
CA GLY A 82 -4.69 -0.98 6.63
C GLY A 82 -3.51 -1.32 5.72
N THR A 83 -2.77 -2.39 6.03
CA THR A 83 -1.56 -2.81 5.29
C THR A 83 -1.82 -3.90 4.25
N ILE A 84 -2.98 -4.54 4.32
CA ILE A 84 -3.45 -5.54 3.35
C ILE A 84 -4.94 -5.30 3.10
N LEU A 85 -5.41 -5.54 1.87
CA LEU A 85 -6.83 -5.46 1.55
C LEU A 85 -7.53 -6.73 2.03
N LYS A 86 -8.63 -6.58 2.77
CA LYS A 86 -9.51 -7.69 3.17
C LYS A 86 -10.82 -7.63 2.39
N THR A 87 -11.23 -8.76 1.81
CA THR A 87 -12.53 -8.95 1.15
C THR A 87 -13.16 -10.24 1.65
N GLY A 88 -14.02 -10.14 2.66
CA GLY A 88 -14.55 -11.30 3.37
C GLY A 88 -13.43 -12.09 4.06
N LYS A 89 -13.25 -13.36 3.70
CA LYS A 89 -12.18 -14.25 4.23
C LYS A 89 -10.96 -14.36 3.30
N ARG A 90 -10.78 -13.38 2.42
CA ARG A 90 -9.68 -13.35 1.44
C ARG A 90 -8.93 -12.03 1.53
N TYR A 91 -7.68 -12.06 1.09
CA TYR A 91 -6.74 -10.97 1.22
C TYR A 91 -6.04 -10.66 -0.10
N SER A 92 -5.61 -9.42 -0.30
CA SER A 92 -4.85 -8.97 -1.47
C SER A 92 -3.86 -7.86 -1.10
N LEU A 93 -2.77 -7.76 -1.85
CA LEU A 93 -1.80 -6.67 -1.73
C LEU A 93 -2.42 -5.34 -2.18
N LEU A 94 -2.15 -4.29 -1.43
CA LEU A 94 -2.50 -2.92 -1.84
C LEU A 94 -1.36 -2.32 -2.66
N PRO A 95 -1.65 -1.51 -3.70
CA PRO A 95 -0.65 -0.65 -4.30
C PRO A 95 -0.33 0.50 -3.33
N ILE A 96 0.68 1.33 -3.61
CA ILE A 96 0.99 2.45 -2.71
C ILE A 96 -0.18 3.43 -2.57
N MET A 97 -0.76 3.82 -3.70
CA MET A 97 -1.77 4.85 -3.80
C MET A 97 -2.50 4.77 -5.16
N PRO A 98 -3.85 4.83 -5.18
CA PRO A 98 -4.71 4.69 -4.02
C PRO A 98 -4.62 3.29 -3.39
N GLY A 99 -4.35 3.20 -2.09
CA GLY A 99 -4.21 1.93 -1.39
C GLY A 99 -3.53 2.04 -0.03
N LEU A 100 -2.31 1.50 0.05
CA LEU A 100 -1.57 1.31 1.31
C LEU A 100 -1.47 2.61 2.10
N PHE A 101 -1.13 3.71 1.44
CA PHE A 101 -0.96 5.00 2.09
C PHE A 101 -2.26 5.43 2.80
N GLU A 102 -3.37 5.53 2.07
CA GLU A 102 -4.63 6.00 2.64
C GLU A 102 -5.13 5.08 3.75
N PHE A 103 -5.16 3.77 3.52
CA PHE A 103 -5.69 2.83 4.50
C PHE A 103 -4.85 2.78 5.78
N TYR A 104 -3.52 2.83 5.66
CA TYR A 104 -2.63 2.84 6.80
C TYR A 104 -2.85 4.08 7.68
N PHE A 105 -2.85 5.28 7.11
CA PHE A 105 -3.01 6.52 7.87
C PHE A 105 -4.43 6.75 8.39
N VAL A 106 -5.46 6.31 7.65
CA VAL A 106 -6.86 6.39 8.10
C VAL A 106 -7.13 5.43 9.26
N SER A 107 -6.51 4.24 9.26
CA SER A 107 -6.74 3.26 10.33
C SER A 107 -6.29 3.76 11.71
N ARG A 108 -5.18 4.53 11.76
CA ARG A 108 -4.51 4.99 13.00
C ARG A 108 -4.24 3.84 13.98
N LYS A 109 -3.99 2.63 13.49
CA LYS A 109 -3.75 1.41 14.29
C LYS A 109 -2.28 1.07 14.50
N ASP A 110 -1.37 1.99 14.25
CA ASP A 110 0.06 1.87 14.61
C ASP A 110 0.41 2.87 15.71
N SER A 111 1.60 2.74 16.30
CA SER A 111 2.13 3.69 17.27
C SER A 111 2.25 5.10 16.68
N GLU A 112 2.04 6.11 17.52
CA GLU A 112 2.18 7.52 17.11
C GLU A 112 3.58 7.81 16.54
N GLU A 113 4.61 7.20 17.12
CA GLU A 113 5.98 7.31 16.63
C GLU A 113 6.13 6.74 15.21
N ASN A 114 5.58 5.55 14.94
CA ASN A 114 5.64 4.94 13.61
C ASN A 114 4.82 5.74 12.59
N LEU A 115 3.64 6.22 12.96
CA LEU A 115 2.82 7.09 12.10
C LEU A 115 3.58 8.36 11.73
N LYS A 116 4.27 9.00 12.69
CA LYS A 116 5.08 10.21 12.45
C LYS A 116 6.32 9.93 11.60
N LYS A 117 7.00 8.81 11.82
CA LYS A 117 8.16 8.41 10.99
C LYS A 117 7.75 8.08 9.57
N ALA A 118 6.68 7.29 9.41
CA ALA A 118 6.15 6.91 8.11
C ALA A 118 5.64 8.14 7.34
N SER A 119 4.95 9.08 8.01
CA SER A 119 4.46 10.30 7.34
C SER A 119 5.60 11.19 6.88
N LYS A 120 6.67 11.35 7.68
CA LYS A 120 7.85 12.10 7.29
C LYS A 120 8.54 11.49 6.07
N LEU A 121 8.78 10.17 6.08
CA LEU A 121 9.39 9.49 4.93
C LEU A 121 8.51 9.60 3.68
N PHE A 122 7.20 9.50 3.83
CA PHE A 122 6.29 9.68 2.70
C PHE A 122 6.36 11.08 2.12
N HIS A 123 6.35 12.14 2.95
CA HIS A 123 6.53 13.52 2.47
C HIS A 123 7.86 13.67 1.71
N GLU A 124 8.95 13.12 2.25
CA GLU A 124 10.23 13.15 1.55
C GLU A 124 10.23 12.38 0.22
N LEU A 125 9.37 11.36 0.07
CA LEU A 125 9.18 10.65 -1.21
C LEU A 125 8.32 11.46 -2.18
N LEU A 126 7.31 12.18 -1.68
CA LEU A 126 6.53 13.13 -2.48
C LEU A 126 7.42 14.24 -3.04
N ASP A 127 8.27 14.83 -2.20
CA ASP A 127 9.24 15.86 -2.60
C ASP A 127 10.27 15.34 -3.61
N TYR A 128 10.54 14.04 -3.60
CA TYR A 128 11.41 13.38 -4.57
C TYR A 128 10.72 13.12 -5.92
N GLY A 129 9.44 13.50 -6.06
CA GLY A 129 8.68 13.38 -7.29
C GLY A 129 7.92 12.07 -7.44
N LEU A 130 7.58 11.38 -6.34
CA LEU A 130 6.74 10.18 -6.40
C LEU A 130 5.44 10.42 -7.17
N LEU A 131 4.88 11.63 -7.10
CA LEU A 131 3.64 12.00 -7.81
C LEU A 131 3.87 12.76 -9.11
N ASP A 132 5.12 13.05 -9.48
CA ASP A 132 5.40 13.88 -10.66
C ASP A 132 4.94 13.18 -11.94
N GLU A 133 5.13 11.86 -12.05
CA GLU A 133 4.59 11.06 -13.15
C GLU A 133 3.06 11.12 -13.22
N TRP A 134 2.40 11.19 -12.06
CA TRP A 134 0.95 11.31 -11.96
C TRP A 134 0.44 12.72 -12.31
N TYR A 135 1.11 13.77 -11.84
CA TYR A 135 0.75 15.16 -12.13
C TYR A 135 1.09 15.56 -13.57
N SER A 136 2.10 14.94 -14.17
CA SER A 136 2.52 15.21 -15.55
C SER A 136 1.73 14.41 -16.59
N SER A 137 0.84 13.51 -16.15
CA SER A 137 -0.01 12.74 -17.05
C SER A 137 -1.05 13.64 -17.72
N GLU A 138 -1.12 13.60 -19.05
CA GLU A 138 -2.17 14.29 -19.84
C GLU A 138 -3.55 13.63 -19.68
N TYR A 139 -3.63 12.47 -19.02
CA TYR A 139 -4.90 11.77 -18.82
C TYR A 139 -5.72 12.43 -17.69
N PRO A 140 -6.94 12.93 -17.96
CA PRO A 140 -7.77 13.56 -16.94
C PRO A 140 -8.28 12.50 -15.95
N PHE A 141 -7.55 12.35 -14.85
CA PHE A 141 -7.84 11.35 -13.82
C PHE A 141 -9.16 11.63 -13.10
N PHE A 142 -9.39 12.88 -12.72
CA PHE A 142 -10.66 13.34 -12.18
C PHE A 142 -11.60 13.72 -13.33
N ARG A 143 -12.56 12.86 -13.63
CA ARG A 143 -13.67 13.24 -14.49
C ARG A 143 -14.56 14.22 -13.73
N THR A 144 -14.55 15.48 -14.13
CA THR A 144 -15.53 16.44 -13.65
C THR A 144 -16.89 16.04 -14.20
N LEU A 145 -17.85 15.81 -13.31
CA LEU A 145 -19.25 15.81 -13.74
C LEU A 145 -19.56 17.25 -14.19
N PRO A 146 -20.11 17.45 -15.40
CA PRO A 146 -20.56 18.78 -15.77
C PRO A 146 -21.60 19.23 -14.74
N SER A 147 -21.27 20.26 -13.99
CA SER A 147 -22.25 20.97 -13.17
C SER A 147 -23.33 21.50 -14.11
N SER A 148 -24.60 21.24 -13.82
CA SER A 148 -25.72 21.82 -14.58
C SER A 148 -25.79 23.35 -14.46
N SER A 149 -24.99 23.95 -13.57
CA SER A 149 -24.85 25.39 -13.42
C SER A 149 -23.38 25.82 -13.49
N VAL A 150 -23.12 26.90 -14.22
CA VAL A 150 -21.81 27.56 -14.22
C VAL A 150 -21.58 28.12 -12.83
N GLN A 151 -20.74 27.47 -12.01
CA GLN A 151 -20.27 28.08 -10.77
C GLN A 151 -19.33 29.22 -11.16
N GLN A 152 -19.81 30.45 -11.04
CA GLN A 152 -18.98 31.63 -11.17
C GLN A 152 -17.89 31.57 -10.10
N LYS A 153 -16.63 31.58 -10.53
CA LYS A 153 -15.48 31.68 -9.62
C LYS A 153 -15.65 32.92 -8.76
N THR A 154 -15.92 32.74 -7.48
CA THR A 154 -15.76 33.80 -6.49
C THR A 154 -14.27 34.02 -6.32
N LYS A 155 -13.73 35.05 -6.99
CA LYS A 155 -12.42 35.60 -6.65
C LYS A 155 -12.51 36.11 -5.20
N LYS A 156 -11.72 35.54 -4.32
CA LYS A 156 -11.38 36.13 -3.01
C LYS A 156 -9.98 36.70 -3.10
#